data_AF-A0A9P0P439-F1
#
_entry.id   AF-A0A9P0P439-F1
#
_cell.length_a   1.000
_cell.length_b   1.000
_cell.length_c   1.000
_cell.angle_alpha   90.00
_cell.angle_beta   90.00
_cell.angle_gamma   90.00
#
_symmetry.space_group_name_H-M   'P 1'
#
loop_
_entity.id
_entity.type
_entity.pdbx_description
1 polymer ?
#
loop_
_entity_poly.entity_id
_entity_poly.type
_entity_poly.pdbx_seq_one_letter_code
_entity_poly.pdbx_strand_id
1 'polypeptide(L)'
;MGLKYLLPGSYEIMKSAIISLQVKDLKKFIPSITSSDVQRGPAGVRAQALDIKGNLVDDFYFDIQRHTQNPVSSRVLHCRNAPSPAATSSLAIAKMISDKMEEVFNIGR
;
A
#
# COMPACT_ATOMS: atom_id res chain seq x y z
N MET A 1 4.29 -2.03 -13.10
CA MET A 1 2.89 -2.12 -13.58
C MET A 1 2.73 -2.67 -15.00
N GLY A 2 3.76 -2.66 -15.87
CA GLY A 2 3.63 -2.56 -17.33
C GLY A 2 2.57 -3.39 -18.07
N LEU A 3 2.28 -4.65 -17.70
CA LEU A 3 1.21 -5.45 -18.32
C LEU A 3 0.63 -6.56 -17.41
N LYS A 4 1.41 -7.02 -16.42
CA LYS A 4 1.10 -8.21 -15.59
C LYS A 4 -0.29 -8.18 -14.92
N TYR A 5 -0.84 -7.00 -14.61
CA TYR A 5 -2.10 -6.84 -13.88
C TYR A 5 -3.19 -6.06 -14.64
N LEU A 6 -3.08 -5.93 -15.97
CA LEU A 6 -4.10 -5.20 -16.75
C LEU A 6 -5.48 -5.87 -16.69
N LEU A 7 -5.52 -7.19 -16.87
CA LEU A 7 -6.76 -7.98 -16.81
C LEU A 7 -7.42 -7.98 -15.42
N PRO A 8 -6.73 -8.32 -14.32
CA PRO A 8 -7.35 -8.22 -13.00
C PRO A 8 -7.70 -6.77 -12.63
N GLY A 9 -6.90 -5.79 -13.05
CA GLY A 9 -7.18 -4.37 -12.82
C GLY A 9 -8.47 -3.89 -13.48
N SER A 10 -8.69 -4.21 -14.77
CA SER A 10 -9.94 -3.84 -15.45
C SER A 10 -11.16 -4.54 -14.84
N TYR A 11 -10.99 -5.79 -14.40
CA TYR A 11 -12.03 -6.54 -13.71
C TYR A 11 -12.42 -5.89 -12.37
N GLU A 12 -11.46 -5.47 -11.54
CA GLU A 12 -11.72 -4.75 -10.29
C GLU A 12 -12.41 -3.40 -10.52
N ILE A 13 -12.01 -2.66 -11.57
CA ILE A 13 -12.67 -1.40 -11.94
C ILE A 13 -14.14 -1.65 -12.31
N MET A 14 -14.42 -2.67 -13.12
CA MET A 14 -15.79 -3.03 -13.50
C MET A 14 -16.64 -3.42 -12.28
N LYS A 15 -16.09 -4.20 -11.34
CA LYS A 15 -16.78 -4.55 -10.10
C LYS A 15 -17.09 -3.34 -9.22
N SER A 16 -16.15 -2.39 -9.12
CA SER A 16 -16.35 -1.13 -8.39
C SER A 16 -17.43 -0.25 -9.05
N ALA A 17 -17.55 -0.32 -10.38
CA ALA A 17 -18.60 0.38 -11.12
C ALA A 17 -19.98 -0.28 -10.98
N ILE A 18 -20.06 -1.62 -10.92
CA ILE A 18 -21.33 -2.37 -10.96
C ILE A 18 -21.55 -3.14 -9.65
N ILE A 19 -22.45 -2.62 -8.79
CA ILE A 19 -22.75 -3.20 -7.46
C ILE A 19 -23.15 -4.68 -7.54
N SER A 20 -23.91 -5.10 -8.55
CA SER A 20 -24.34 -6.50 -8.69
C SER A 20 -23.18 -7.48 -8.89
N LEU A 21 -22.09 -7.05 -9.54
CA LEU A 21 -20.88 -7.86 -9.68
C LEU A 21 -20.13 -7.96 -8.36
N GLN A 22 -20.06 -6.87 -7.60
CA GLN A 22 -19.50 -6.89 -6.24
C GLN A 22 -20.30 -7.82 -5.32
N VAL A 23 -21.63 -7.76 -5.35
CA VAL A 23 -22.53 -8.63 -4.57
C VAL A 23 -22.31 -10.11 -4.93
N LYS A 24 -22.08 -10.42 -6.21
CA LYS A 24 -21.76 -11.79 -6.64
C LYS A 24 -20.48 -12.33 -5.98
N ASP A 25 -19.46 -11.50 -5.82
CA ASP A 25 -18.24 -11.88 -5.09
C ASP A 25 -18.48 -11.99 -3.58
N LEU A 26 -19.23 -11.06 -2.99
CA LEU A 26 -19.59 -11.07 -1.56
C LEU A 26 -20.39 -12.32 -1.17
N LYS A 27 -21.23 -12.85 -2.08
CA LYS A 27 -21.99 -14.09 -1.87
C LYS A 27 -21.13 -15.33 -1.60
N LYS A 28 -19.85 -15.32 -1.97
CA LYS A 28 -18.90 -16.39 -1.61
C LYS A 28 -18.65 -16.46 -0.10
N PHE A 29 -18.83 -15.35 0.61
CA PHE A 29 -18.63 -15.23 2.05
C PHE A 29 -19.96 -15.16 2.81
N ILE A 30 -20.96 -14.45 2.27
CA ILE A 30 -22.29 -14.28 2.88
C ILE A 30 -23.37 -14.59 1.83
N PRO A 31 -23.83 -15.85 1.72
CA PRO A 31 -24.73 -16.27 0.63
C PRO A 31 -26.07 -15.52 0.57
N SER A 32 -26.57 -15.06 1.72
CA SER A 32 -27.85 -14.35 1.85
C SER A 32 -27.78 -12.87 1.45
N ILE A 33 -26.59 -12.31 1.19
CA ILE A 33 -26.44 -10.88 0.89
C ILE A 33 -27.13 -10.52 -0.43
N THR A 34 -27.83 -9.40 -0.43
CA THR A 34 -28.57 -8.87 -1.57
C THR A 34 -28.04 -7.50 -1.98
N SER A 35 -28.44 -7.01 -3.15
CA SER A 35 -28.04 -5.67 -3.61
C SER A 35 -28.62 -4.55 -2.76
N SER A 36 -29.73 -4.78 -2.06
CA SER A 36 -30.29 -3.81 -1.11
C SER A 36 -29.48 -3.66 0.17
N ASP A 37 -28.62 -4.63 0.49
CA ASP A 37 -27.75 -4.59 1.68
C ASP A 37 -26.44 -3.84 1.43
N VAL A 38 -26.18 -3.43 0.18
CA VAL A 38 -24.91 -2.84 -0.26
C VAL A 38 -25.13 -1.44 -0.81
N GLN A 39 -24.40 -0.48 -0.27
CA GLN A 39 -24.32 0.88 -0.77
C GLN A 39 -22.88 1.27 -1.12
N ARG A 40 -22.72 2.28 -1.97
CA ARG A 40 -21.38 2.80 -2.27
C ARG A 40 -20.77 3.45 -1.02
N GLY A 41 -19.52 3.13 -0.76
CA GLY A 41 -18.71 3.74 0.29
C GLY A 41 -17.55 4.57 -0.30
N PRO A 42 -16.78 5.26 0.56
CA PRO A 42 -15.57 5.95 0.13
C PRO A 42 -14.53 4.94 -0.38
N ALA A 43 -13.69 5.37 -1.31
CA ALA A 43 -12.56 4.58 -1.79
C ALA A 43 -11.32 4.84 -0.92
N GLY A 44 -10.57 3.78 -0.61
CA GLY A 44 -9.26 3.84 0.03
C GLY A 44 -8.15 3.44 -0.94
N VAL A 45 -7.00 4.09 -0.86
CA VAL A 45 -5.81 3.72 -1.62
C VAL A 45 -4.71 3.30 -0.66
N ARG A 46 -4.13 2.12 -0.88
CA ARG A 46 -2.94 1.67 -0.15
C ARG A 46 -1.70 2.09 -0.93
N ALA A 47 -0.81 2.85 -0.29
CA ALA A 47 0.53 3.05 -0.81
C ALA A 47 1.30 1.72 -0.69
N GLN A 48 1.49 1.03 -1.82
CA GLN A 48 2.16 -0.26 -1.88
C GLN A 48 3.21 -0.24 -2.97
N ALA A 49 4.45 -0.56 -2.61
CA ALA A 49 5.55 -0.57 -3.57
C ALA A 49 5.51 -1.82 -4.46
N LEU A 50 5.93 -1.62 -5.71
CA LEU A 50 6.09 -2.67 -6.71
C LEU A 50 7.54 -2.67 -7.18
N ASP A 51 8.13 -3.86 -7.31
CA ASP A 51 9.41 -4.01 -7.97
C ASP A 51 9.28 -3.83 -9.50
N ILE A 52 10.43 -3.81 -10.19
CA ILE A 52 10.49 -3.66 -11.66
C ILE A 52 9.80 -4.82 -12.41
N LYS A 53 9.67 -5.99 -11.77
CA LYS A 53 8.99 -7.17 -12.31
C LYS A 53 7.48 -7.16 -11.98
N GLY A 54 7.01 -6.15 -11.25
CA GLY A 54 5.63 -5.99 -10.81
C GLY A 54 5.27 -6.87 -9.61
N ASN A 55 6.21 -7.42 -8.86
CA ASN A 55 5.89 -8.09 -7.61
C ASN A 55 5.66 -7.05 -6.50
N LEU A 56 4.76 -7.37 -5.58
CA LEU A 56 4.47 -6.54 -4.42
C LEU A 56 5.65 -6.65 -3.44
N VAL A 57 6.07 -5.50 -2.89
CA VAL A 57 6.99 -5.49 -1.76
C VAL A 57 6.17 -5.69 -0.49
N ASP A 58 6.47 -6.76 0.26
CA ASP A 58 5.68 -7.13 1.44
C ASP A 58 6.14 -6.44 2.73
N ASP A 59 7.41 -6.05 2.81
CA ASP A 59 8.03 -5.44 3.99
C ASP A 59 8.50 -4.00 3.74
N PHE A 60 9.16 -3.39 4.72
CA PHE A 60 9.68 -2.04 4.60
C PHE A 60 10.59 -1.86 3.39
N TYR A 61 10.37 -0.75 2.67
CA TYR A 61 11.28 -0.30 1.62
C TYR A 61 11.71 1.12 1.92
N PHE A 62 12.94 1.26 2.41
CA PHE A 62 13.56 2.54 2.70
C PHE A 62 14.52 2.94 1.58
N ASP A 63 14.48 4.22 1.20
CA ASP A 63 15.36 4.78 0.17
C ASP A 63 15.94 6.13 0.63
N ILE A 64 17.22 6.37 0.30
CA ILE A 64 17.95 7.59 0.65
C ILE A 64 18.77 8.01 -0.55
N GLN A 65 18.50 9.21 -1.07
CA GLN A 65 19.15 9.71 -2.28
C GLN A 65 20.47 10.42 -1.96
N ARG A 66 21.47 9.64 -1.52
CA ARG A 66 22.82 10.15 -1.19
C ARG A 66 23.64 10.63 -2.40
N HIS A 67 23.30 10.17 -3.61
CA HIS A 67 24.07 10.45 -4.83
C HIS A 67 23.58 11.66 -5.62
N THR A 68 22.60 12.40 -5.10
CA THR A 68 22.08 13.59 -5.79
C THR A 68 22.86 14.82 -5.38
N GLN A 69 23.08 15.76 -6.31
CA GLN A 69 23.77 17.02 -6.04
C GLN A 69 22.96 17.96 -5.13
N ASN A 70 21.71 17.60 -4.79
CA ASN A 70 20.86 18.38 -3.92
C ASN A 70 21.20 18.08 -2.45
N PRO A 71 21.69 19.06 -1.67
CA PRO A 71 22.07 18.85 -0.28
C PRO A 71 20.88 18.50 0.64
N VAL A 72 19.64 18.72 0.21
CA VAL A 72 18.43 18.33 0.96
C VAL A 72 18.18 16.82 0.86
N SER A 73 18.44 16.21 -0.30
CA SER A 73 18.10 14.81 -0.58
C SER A 73 18.90 13.81 0.27
N SER A 74 20.11 14.16 0.70
CA SER A 74 20.90 13.35 1.64
C SER A 74 20.36 13.37 3.07
N ARG A 75 19.38 14.24 3.36
CA ARG A 75 18.73 14.41 4.67
C ARG A 75 17.29 13.89 4.73
N VAL A 76 16.85 13.16 3.70
CA VAL A 76 15.49 12.61 3.61
C VAL A 76 15.53 11.09 3.56
N LEU A 77 14.80 10.44 4.46
CA LEU A 77 14.55 9.00 4.43
C LEU A 77 13.16 8.76 3.85
N HIS A 78 13.09 8.14 2.68
CA HIS A 78 11.81 7.77 2.06
C HIS A 78 11.37 6.38 2.52
N CYS A 79 10.29 6.31 3.29
CA CYS A 79 9.58 5.05 3.54
C CYS A 79 8.59 4.78 2.40
N ARG A 80 9.00 4.04 1.38
CA ARG A 80 8.18 3.78 0.17
C ARG A 80 7.20 2.62 0.34
N ASN A 81 7.45 1.73 1.29
CA ASN A 81 6.54 0.66 1.68
C ASN A 81 6.65 0.41 3.18
N ALA A 82 5.53 0.07 3.81
CA ALA A 82 5.46 -0.38 5.18
C ALA A 82 4.55 -1.63 5.26
N PRO A 83 4.81 -2.57 6.18
CA PRO A 83 4.06 -3.80 6.31
C PRO A 83 2.61 -3.56 6.75
N SER A 84 1.74 -4.52 6.45
CA SER A 84 0.34 -4.55 6.89
C SER A 84 0.19 -5.38 8.17
N PRO A 85 -0.80 -5.10 9.04
CA PRO A 85 -1.75 -3.98 9.02
C PRO A 85 -1.19 -2.68 9.62
N ALA A 86 -1.11 -1.61 8.82
CA ALA A 86 -0.47 -0.36 9.22
C ALA A 86 -1.20 0.37 10.36
N ALA A 87 -2.54 0.34 10.37
CA ALA A 87 -3.33 1.07 11.37
C ALA A 87 -3.15 0.48 12.78
N THR A 88 -3.27 -0.84 12.92
CA THR A 88 -3.18 -1.52 14.23
C THR A 88 -1.74 -1.65 14.71
N SER A 89 -0.76 -1.70 13.80
CA SER A 89 0.67 -1.79 14.13
C SER A 89 1.40 -0.44 14.05
N SER A 90 0.67 0.67 14.06
CA SER A 90 1.22 2.02 13.81
C SER A 90 2.35 2.41 14.75
N LEU A 91 2.26 2.08 16.04
CA LEU A 91 3.31 2.36 17.02
C LEU A 91 4.58 1.52 16.79
N ALA A 92 4.43 0.25 16.42
CA ALA A 92 5.57 -0.61 16.12
C ALA A 92 6.27 -0.15 14.83
N ILE A 93 5.48 0.24 13.81
CA ILE A 93 5.98 0.82 12.57
C ILE A 93 6.72 2.13 12.85
N ALA A 94 6.16 3.00 13.70
CA ALA A 94 6.79 4.26 14.08
C ALA A 94 8.14 4.02 14.77
N LYS A 95 8.21 3.04 15.68
CA LYS A 95 9.47 2.64 16.32
C LYS A 95 10.51 2.18 15.29
N MET A 96 10.14 1.28 14.38
CA MET A 96 11.04 0.81 13.32
C MET A 96 11.56 1.95 12.42
N ILE A 97 10.71 2.91 12.09
CA ILE A 97 11.10 4.10 11.32
C ILE A 97 12.06 4.97 12.14
N SER A 98 11.78 5.19 13.43
CA SER A 98 12.64 5.98 14.32
C SER A 98 14.03 5.35 14.45
N ASP A 99 14.09 4.06 14.75
CA ASP A 99 15.35 3.30 14.86
C ASP A 99 16.14 3.38 13.54
N LYS A 100 15.44 3.31 12.39
CA LYS A 100 16.09 3.46 11.08
C LYS A 100 16.61 4.87 10.84
N MET A 101 15.91 5.91 11.28
CA MET A 101 16.36 7.30 11.16
C MET A 101 17.61 7.55 12.00
N GLU A 102 17.66 7.04 13.23
CA GLU A 102 18.84 7.13 14.11
C GLU A 102 20.06 6.47 13.47
N GLU A 103 19.90 5.26 12.93
CA GLU A 103 20.97 4.54 12.22
C GLU A 103 21.48 5.33 11.01
N VAL A 104 20.55 5.84 10.19
CA VAL A 104 20.86 6.47 8.90
C VAL A 104 21.52 7.84 9.04
N PHE A 105 21.07 8.63 10.01
CA PHE A 105 21.51 10.01 10.22
C PHE A 105 22.43 10.18 11.43
N ASN A 106 22.70 9.10 12.17
CA ASN A 106 23.51 9.10 13.39
C ASN A 106 23.02 10.15 14.40
N ILE A 107 21.70 10.20 14.61
CA ILE A 107 21.04 11.09 15.57
C ILE A 107 20.98 10.35 16.91
N GLY A 108 21.33 11.02 18.02
CA GLY A 108 21.20 10.44 19.37
C GLY A 108 22.43 9.70 19.91
N ARG A 109 23.61 9.88 19.32
CA ARG A 109 24.90 9.69 20.01
C ARG A 109 25.31 10.94 20.77
#